data_AF-A0A7X3QAJ1-F1
#
_entry.id   AF-A0A7X3QAJ1-F1
#
_cell.length_a   1.000
_cell.length_b   1.000
_cell.length_c   1.000
_cell.angle_alpha   90.00
_cell.angle_beta   90.00
_cell.angle_gamma   90.00
#
_symmetry.space_group_name_H-M   'P 1'
#
loop_
_entity.id
_entity.type
_entity.pdbx_description
1 polymer ?
#
loop_
_entity_poly.entity_id
_entity_poly.type
_entity_poly.pdbx_seq_one_letter_code
_entity_poly.pdbx_strand_id
1 'polypeptide(L)'
;MRVLLISTYDLGRQPFGIASPAAWLRNAGLDVACLDLSRQPFEAAGAPPGLVAFHLPMHTATRLAVPVLEPVRQTWPDAEVCCYGLYAPLNAAWLRSLGVRHILGAEFEPALAELAAGIASGRTPPPAQAPPRALPRPAYVTPHPSRHPPLSRYASLQVDGERRTAGYTEASRGCKHACRHCPVVPVYSGQFRVVPVDVVVDLCGLHIYEPTRPGEVWCGGGWVE
;
A
#
# COMPACT_ATOMS: atom_id res chain seq x y z
N MET A 1 -11.53 -3.65 -14.55
CA MET A 1 -11.17 -4.71 -13.57
C MET A 1 -11.07 -4.08 -12.19
N ARG A 2 -11.48 -4.79 -11.14
CA ARG A 2 -11.38 -4.33 -9.75
C ARG A 2 -10.12 -4.87 -9.07
N VAL A 3 -9.46 -4.02 -8.28
CA VAL A 3 -8.28 -4.35 -7.47
C VAL A 3 -8.61 -4.09 -6.00
N LEU A 4 -8.34 -5.07 -5.13
CA LEU A 4 -8.46 -4.93 -3.69
C LEU A 4 -7.08 -4.85 -3.06
N LEU A 5 -6.77 -3.73 -2.40
CA LEU A 5 -5.54 -3.53 -1.65
C LEU A 5 -5.81 -3.76 -0.16
N ILE A 6 -5.04 -4.65 0.47
CA ILE A 6 -5.24 -5.04 1.86
C ILE A 6 -4.02 -4.65 2.69
N SER A 7 -4.25 -3.92 3.78
CA SER A 7 -3.31 -3.77 4.88
C SER A 7 -3.83 -4.53 6.10
N THR A 8 -2.96 -5.28 6.76
CA THR A 8 -3.29 -5.97 8.02
C THR A 8 -2.81 -5.24 9.25
N TYR A 9 -1.76 -4.42 9.10
CA TYR A 9 -1.17 -3.68 10.20
C TYR A 9 -0.20 -2.60 9.71
N ASP A 10 -0.36 -1.38 10.23
CA ASP A 10 0.50 -0.22 9.91
C ASP A 10 0.83 0.62 11.16
N LEU A 11 1.19 -0.04 12.26
CA LEU A 11 1.56 0.59 13.55
C LEU A 11 0.48 1.55 14.09
N GLY A 12 -0.78 1.28 13.78
CA GLY A 12 -1.91 2.11 14.18
C GLY A 12 -2.07 3.40 13.37
N ARG A 13 -1.32 3.59 12.28
CA ARG A 13 -1.45 4.69 11.33
C ARG A 13 -2.43 4.30 10.22
N GLN A 14 -2.99 5.31 9.55
CA GLN A 14 -3.69 5.07 8.30
C GLN A 14 -2.67 4.56 7.26
N PRO A 15 -2.94 3.44 6.56
CA PRO A 15 -1.92 2.69 5.85
C PRO A 15 -1.54 3.35 4.51
N PHE A 16 -0.46 4.13 4.53
CA PHE A 16 0.06 4.79 3.32
C PHE A 16 0.42 3.81 2.21
N GLY A 17 0.90 2.61 2.58
CA GLY A 17 1.31 1.60 1.62
C GLY A 17 0.18 0.97 0.81
N ILE A 18 -1.09 1.19 1.16
CA ILE A 18 -2.23 0.88 0.27
C ILE A 18 -2.83 2.15 -0.35
N ALA A 19 -2.71 3.32 0.29
CA ALA A 19 -3.17 4.59 -0.26
C ALA A 19 -2.36 5.04 -1.49
N SER A 20 -1.02 4.95 -1.41
CA SER A 20 -0.11 5.31 -2.49
C SER A 20 -0.34 4.49 -3.77
N PRO A 21 -0.31 3.14 -3.76
CA PRO A 21 -0.59 2.36 -4.97
C PRO A 21 -2.04 2.49 -5.45
N ALA A 22 -3.00 2.81 -4.58
CA ALA A 22 -4.37 3.08 -5.02
C ALA A 22 -4.45 4.27 -5.99
N ALA A 23 -3.65 5.32 -5.73
CA ALA A 23 -3.56 6.48 -6.61
C ALA A 23 -3.07 6.09 -8.02
N TRP A 24 -2.00 5.30 -8.07
CA TRP A 24 -1.43 4.79 -9.31
C TRP A 24 -2.41 3.93 -10.11
N LEU A 25 -3.07 3.00 -9.42
CA LEU A 25 -4.04 2.10 -10.04
C LEU A 25 -5.27 2.85 -10.57
N ARG A 26 -5.75 3.87 -9.84
CA ARG A 26 -6.85 4.74 -10.31
C ARG A 26 -6.45 5.59 -11.51
N ASN A 27 -5.24 6.14 -11.53
CA ASN A 27 -4.71 6.86 -12.69
C ASN A 27 -4.58 5.95 -13.93
N ALA A 28 -4.42 4.63 -13.72
CA ALA A 28 -4.47 3.62 -14.77
C ALA A 28 -5.90 3.20 -15.17
N GLY A 29 -6.94 3.85 -14.64
CA GLY A 29 -8.34 3.60 -14.98
C GLY A 29 -8.95 2.34 -14.32
N LEU A 30 -8.35 1.83 -13.25
CA LEU A 30 -8.84 0.64 -12.54
C LEU A 30 -9.82 1.00 -11.41
N ASP A 31 -10.77 0.11 -11.11
CA ASP A 31 -11.59 0.20 -9.91
C ASP A 31 -10.76 -0.30 -8.71
N VAL A 32 -10.60 0.53 -7.68
CA VAL A 32 -9.69 0.23 -6.55
C VAL A 32 -10.40 0.40 -5.22
N ALA A 33 -10.48 -0.70 -4.49
CA ALA A 33 -10.89 -0.76 -3.09
C ALA A 33 -9.68 -0.91 -2.18
N CYS A 34 -9.74 -0.30 -1.00
CA CYS A 34 -8.73 -0.44 0.04
C CYS A 34 -9.39 -0.98 1.31
N LEU A 35 -8.78 -1.98 1.93
CA LEU A 35 -9.27 -2.61 3.15
C LEU A 35 -8.17 -2.62 4.21
N ASP A 36 -8.42 -1.94 5.32
CA ASP A 36 -7.55 -1.95 6.49
C ASP A 36 -8.13 -2.89 7.55
N LEU A 37 -7.59 -4.11 7.59
CA LEU A 37 -8.04 -5.15 8.53
C LEU A 37 -7.67 -4.86 9.98
N SER A 38 -6.88 -3.82 10.26
CA SER A 38 -6.66 -3.34 11.62
C SER A 38 -7.83 -2.50 12.16
N ARG A 39 -8.75 -2.07 11.28
CA ARG A 39 -9.89 -1.18 11.62
C ARG A 39 -11.24 -1.66 11.11
N GLN A 40 -11.23 -2.62 10.19
CA GLN A 40 -12.42 -3.13 9.50
C GLN A 40 -12.37 -4.66 9.48
N PRO A 41 -13.53 -5.35 9.57
CA PRO A 41 -13.59 -6.79 9.34
C PRO A 41 -13.30 -7.13 7.86
N PHE A 42 -12.91 -8.37 7.61
CA PHE A 42 -12.87 -8.89 6.24
C PHE A 42 -14.31 -9.16 5.78
N GLU A 43 -14.81 -8.35 4.85
CA GLU A 43 -16.14 -8.49 4.27
C GLU A 43 -16.03 -8.55 2.75
N ALA A 44 -16.55 -9.63 2.16
CA ALA A 44 -16.60 -9.82 0.72
C ALA A 44 -17.82 -9.09 0.13
N ALA A 45 -17.74 -7.76 0.09
CA ALA A 45 -18.79 -6.91 -0.45
C ALA A 45 -18.44 -6.37 -1.85
N GLY A 46 -19.44 -6.38 -2.74
CA GLY A 46 -19.34 -5.83 -4.10
C GLY A 46 -18.85 -6.84 -5.15
N ALA A 47 -18.40 -6.32 -6.29
CA ALA A 47 -17.91 -7.15 -7.40
C ALA A 47 -16.61 -7.87 -7.01
N PRO A 48 -16.39 -9.11 -7.48
CA PRO A 48 -15.15 -9.84 -7.22
C PRO A 48 -13.94 -9.10 -7.82
N PRO A 49 -12.83 -8.97 -7.09
CA PRO A 49 -11.60 -8.39 -7.61
C PRO A 49 -10.92 -9.37 -8.59
N GLY A 50 -10.30 -8.82 -9.64
CA GLY A 50 -9.37 -9.60 -10.48
C GLY A 50 -7.97 -9.72 -9.86
N LEU A 51 -7.64 -8.83 -8.91
CA LEU A 51 -6.38 -8.80 -8.19
C LEU A 51 -6.62 -8.44 -6.72
N VAL A 52 -6.09 -9.25 -5.80
CA VAL A 52 -5.99 -8.93 -4.38
C VAL A 52 -4.52 -8.77 -4.02
N ALA A 53 -4.14 -7.60 -3.49
CA ALA A 53 -2.75 -7.28 -3.16
C ALA A 53 -2.57 -6.92 -1.68
N PHE A 54 -1.70 -7.66 -1.00
CA PHE A 54 -1.37 -7.48 0.42
C PHE A 54 -0.10 -6.64 0.60
N HIS A 55 -0.22 -5.56 1.36
CA HIS A 55 0.93 -4.74 1.77
C HIS A 55 1.63 -5.36 2.99
N LEU A 56 2.93 -5.63 2.85
CA LEU A 56 3.79 -6.27 3.84
C LEU A 56 4.94 -5.34 4.26
N PRO A 57 4.68 -4.26 5.02
CA PRO A 57 5.70 -3.29 5.42
C PRO A 57 6.66 -3.82 6.49
N MET A 58 6.20 -4.78 7.29
CA MET A 58 6.93 -5.30 8.45
C MET A 58 6.57 -6.76 8.75
N HIS A 59 7.40 -7.41 9.58
CA HIS A 59 7.19 -8.80 9.99
C HIS A 59 5.77 -9.07 10.53
N THR A 60 5.28 -8.20 11.43
CA THR A 60 3.95 -8.35 12.03
C THR A 60 2.86 -8.34 10.96
N ALA A 61 2.89 -7.38 10.02
CA ALA A 61 1.93 -7.31 8.93
C ALA A 61 1.99 -8.56 8.03
N THR A 62 3.19 -9.08 7.75
CA THR A 62 3.36 -10.36 7.03
C THR A 62 2.70 -11.52 7.75
N ARG A 63 2.94 -11.67 9.06
CA ARG A 63 2.35 -12.75 9.85
C ARG A 63 0.82 -12.66 9.91
N LEU A 64 0.28 -11.44 9.99
CA LEU A 64 -1.17 -11.19 10.01
C LEU A 64 -1.83 -11.35 8.63
N ALA A 65 -1.10 -11.16 7.53
CA ALA A 65 -1.63 -11.34 6.17
C ALA A 65 -1.86 -12.82 5.82
N VAL A 66 -1.00 -13.72 6.30
CA VAL A 66 -1.09 -15.15 5.96
C VAL A 66 -2.43 -15.82 6.31
N PRO A 67 -2.99 -15.68 7.52
CA PRO A 67 -4.30 -16.28 7.82
C PRO A 67 -5.45 -15.68 6.98
N VAL A 68 -5.25 -14.52 6.36
CA VAL A 68 -6.25 -13.87 5.49
C VAL A 68 -6.16 -14.37 4.04
N LEU A 69 -5.03 -14.96 3.62
CA LEU A 69 -4.87 -15.51 2.27
C LEU A 69 -5.90 -16.62 1.98
N GLU A 70 -6.17 -17.48 2.95
CA GLU A 70 -7.08 -18.61 2.77
C GLU A 70 -8.54 -18.15 2.56
N PRO A 71 -9.14 -17.32 3.45
CA PRO A 71 -10.47 -16.74 3.20
C PRO A 71 -10.57 -15.98 1.87
N VAL A 72 -9.53 -15.23 1.49
CA VAL A 72 -9.51 -14.51 0.21
C VAL A 72 -9.61 -15.47 -0.97
N ARG A 73 -8.85 -16.58 -0.97
CA ARG A 73 -8.90 -17.58 -2.05
C ARG A 73 -10.20 -18.36 -2.09
N GLN A 74 -10.76 -18.69 -0.93
CA GLN A 74 -12.06 -19.35 -0.86
C GLN A 74 -13.17 -18.46 -1.42
N THR A 75 -13.08 -17.16 -1.15
CA THR A 75 -14.08 -16.19 -1.59
C THR A 75 -13.93 -15.81 -3.06
N TRP A 76 -12.69 -15.65 -3.53
CA TRP A 76 -12.38 -15.25 -4.90
C TRP A 76 -11.29 -16.17 -5.49
N PRO A 77 -11.65 -17.40 -5.89
CA PRO A 77 -10.70 -18.39 -6.39
C PRO A 77 -10.01 -17.98 -7.70
N ASP A 78 -10.67 -17.15 -8.52
CA ASP A 78 -10.14 -16.66 -9.79
C ASP A 78 -9.31 -15.37 -9.65
N ALA A 79 -9.27 -14.78 -8.45
CA ALA A 79 -8.49 -13.56 -8.22
C ALA A 79 -6.99 -13.88 -8.14
N GLU A 80 -6.18 -13.15 -8.90
CA GLU A 80 -4.74 -13.20 -8.73
C GLU A 80 -4.36 -12.62 -7.36
N VAL A 81 -3.36 -13.21 -6.71
CA VAL A 81 -2.87 -12.75 -5.39
C VAL A 81 -1.45 -12.21 -5.51
N CYS A 82 -1.27 -10.98 -5.02
CA CYS A 82 0.02 -10.31 -4.94
C CYS A 82 0.39 -9.99 -3.48
N CYS A 83 1.65 -10.19 -3.11
CA CYS A 83 2.22 -9.66 -1.87
C CYS A 83 3.30 -8.64 -2.23
N TYR A 84 3.27 -7.46 -1.61
CA TYR A 84 4.24 -6.40 -1.92
C TYR A 84 4.72 -5.66 -0.68
N GLY A 85 5.78 -4.88 -0.82
CA GLY A 85 6.38 -4.11 0.27
C GLY A 85 7.65 -4.76 0.81
N LEU A 86 8.23 -4.13 1.83
CA LEU A 86 9.59 -4.45 2.29
C LEU A 86 9.80 -5.93 2.66
N TYR A 87 8.80 -6.55 3.28
CA TYR A 87 8.91 -7.94 3.74
C TYR A 87 8.47 -8.98 2.71
N ALA A 88 7.84 -8.58 1.60
CA ALA A 88 7.41 -9.51 0.57
C ALA A 88 8.58 -10.27 -0.09
N PRO A 89 9.63 -9.61 -0.64
CA PRO A 89 10.75 -10.33 -1.24
C PRO A 89 11.56 -11.14 -0.22
N LEU A 90 11.66 -10.67 1.03
CA LEU A 90 12.38 -11.37 2.11
C LEU A 90 11.72 -12.70 2.49
N ASN A 91 10.41 -12.83 2.23
CA ASN A 91 9.63 -14.02 2.52
C ASN A 91 9.20 -14.77 1.25
N ALA A 92 9.84 -14.50 0.11
CA ALA A 92 9.31 -14.94 -1.19
C ALA A 92 9.14 -16.46 -1.31
N ALA A 93 10.08 -17.26 -0.81
CA ALA A 93 9.98 -18.72 -0.85
C ALA A 93 8.76 -19.22 -0.05
N TRP A 94 8.55 -18.65 1.14
CA TRP A 94 7.41 -19.00 2.01
C TRP A 94 6.08 -18.51 1.44
N LEU A 95 6.02 -17.28 0.92
CA LEU A 95 4.82 -16.77 0.25
C LEU A 95 4.46 -17.61 -0.99
N ARG A 96 5.46 -18.07 -1.76
CA ARG A 96 5.24 -18.98 -2.89
C ARG A 96 4.77 -20.36 -2.44
N SER A 97 5.29 -20.93 -1.35
CA SER A 97 4.78 -22.19 -0.81
C SER A 97 3.33 -22.07 -0.33
N LEU A 98 2.92 -20.86 0.04
CA LEU A 98 1.52 -20.52 0.31
C LEU A 98 0.74 -20.21 -0.96
N GLY A 99 1.27 -20.38 -2.18
CA GLY A 99 0.56 -20.16 -3.45
C GLY A 99 0.48 -18.71 -3.93
N VAL A 100 1.25 -17.78 -3.35
CA VAL A 100 1.32 -16.39 -3.85
C VAL A 100 2.18 -16.36 -5.11
N ARG A 101 1.59 -15.94 -6.23
CA ARG A 101 2.25 -15.91 -7.54
C ARG A 101 3.07 -14.64 -7.75
N HIS A 102 2.54 -13.50 -7.32
CA HIS A 102 3.14 -12.19 -7.59
C HIS A 102 3.75 -11.63 -6.31
N ILE A 103 5.04 -11.31 -6.36
CA ILE A 103 5.78 -10.74 -5.24
C ILE A 103 6.53 -9.50 -5.71
N LEU A 104 6.21 -8.35 -5.13
CA LEU A 104 6.82 -7.07 -5.50
C LEU A 104 7.61 -6.48 -4.33
N GLY A 105 8.75 -5.86 -4.63
CA GLY A 105 9.69 -5.32 -3.64
C GLY A 105 9.35 -3.90 -3.18
N ALA A 106 10.38 -3.11 -2.89
CA ALA A 106 10.25 -1.68 -2.68
C ALA A 106 9.93 -0.95 -3.99
N GLU A 107 9.41 0.28 -3.88
CA GLU A 107 9.02 1.12 -5.04
C GLU A 107 8.04 0.37 -5.94
N PHE A 108 7.05 -0.24 -5.29
CA PHE A 108 6.13 -1.21 -5.86
C PHE A 108 5.02 -0.58 -6.70
N GLU A 109 4.79 0.73 -6.59
CA GLU A 109 3.62 1.38 -7.18
C GLU A 109 3.54 1.21 -8.71
N PRO A 110 4.61 1.46 -9.49
CA PRO A 110 4.58 1.23 -10.93
C PRO A 110 4.40 -0.24 -11.27
N ALA A 111 5.14 -1.12 -10.60
CA ALA A 111 5.12 -2.56 -10.87
C ALA A 111 3.75 -3.18 -10.55
N LEU A 112 3.06 -2.67 -9.53
CA LEU A 112 1.71 -3.10 -9.17
C LEU A 112 0.69 -2.60 -10.20
N ALA A 113 0.84 -1.37 -10.69
CA ALA A 113 0.01 -0.83 -11.77
C ALA A 113 0.18 -1.61 -13.08
N GLU A 114 1.42 -1.93 -13.45
CA GLU A 114 1.74 -2.76 -14.61
C GLU A 114 1.14 -4.17 -14.50
N LEU A 115 1.28 -4.81 -13.33
CA LEU A 115 0.68 -6.11 -13.05
C LEU A 115 -0.85 -6.07 -13.23
N ALA A 116 -1.51 -5.10 -12.61
CA ALA A 116 -2.95 -4.97 -12.66
C ALA A 116 -3.46 -4.67 -14.09
N ALA A 117 -2.76 -3.81 -14.84
CA ALA A 117 -3.08 -3.53 -16.24
C ALA A 117 -2.89 -4.77 -17.13
N GLY A 118 -1.85 -5.57 -16.88
CA GLY A 118 -1.62 -6.86 -17.51
C GLY A 118 -2.83 -7.78 -17.33
N ILE A 119 -3.22 -8.03 -16.07
CA ILE A 119 -4.35 -8.91 -15.74
C ILE A 119 -5.64 -8.38 -16.37
N ALA A 120 -5.89 -7.07 -16.33
CA ALA A 120 -7.07 -6.46 -16.95
C ALA A 120 -7.11 -6.66 -18.48
N SER A 121 -5.95 -6.79 -19.14
CA SER A 121 -5.82 -7.10 -20.56
C SER A 121 -5.85 -8.60 -20.90
N GLY A 122 -6.14 -9.47 -19.92
CA GLY A 122 -6.13 -10.92 -20.09
C GLY A 122 -4.72 -11.53 -20.16
N ARG A 123 -3.69 -10.77 -19.79
CA ARG A 123 -2.30 -11.23 -19.73
C ARG A 123 -1.88 -11.36 -18.27
N THR A 124 -1.69 -12.57 -17.76
CA THR A 124 -1.03 -12.72 -16.46
C THR A 124 0.48 -12.68 -16.66
N PRO A 125 1.19 -11.65 -16.17
CA PRO A 125 2.63 -11.60 -16.29
C PRO A 125 3.27 -12.82 -15.61
N PRO A 126 4.38 -13.35 -16.13
CA PRO A 126 5.11 -14.39 -15.43
C PRO A 126 5.58 -13.85 -14.06
N PRO A 127 5.68 -14.70 -13.03
CA PRO A 127 6.24 -14.30 -11.74
C PRO A 127 7.62 -13.67 -11.93
N ALA A 128 7.88 -12.54 -11.27
CA ALA A 128 9.21 -11.93 -11.27
C ALA A 128 10.24 -12.94 -10.70
N GLN A 129 11.26 -13.26 -11.49
CA GLN A 129 12.24 -14.30 -11.14
C GLN A 129 13.30 -13.79 -10.15
N ALA A 130 13.67 -12.50 -10.22
CA ALA A 130 14.62 -11.86 -9.32
C ALA A 130 14.23 -10.39 -9.07
N PRO A 131 14.53 -9.83 -7.88
CA PRO A 131 14.38 -8.41 -7.65
C PRO A 131 15.32 -7.61 -8.58
N PRO A 132 14.92 -6.41 -9.02
CA PRO A 132 15.73 -5.60 -9.92
C PRO A 132 17.05 -5.18 -9.24
N ARG A 133 18.15 -5.14 -10.02
CA ARG A 133 19.48 -4.72 -9.53
C ARG A 133 19.49 -3.28 -8.99
N ALA A 134 18.63 -2.43 -9.52
CA ALA A 134 18.43 -1.06 -9.06
C ALA A 134 16.93 -0.82 -8.88
N LEU A 135 16.55 -0.16 -7.78
CA LEU A 135 15.16 0.18 -7.57
C LEU A 135 14.76 1.30 -8.55
N PRO A 136 13.57 1.25 -9.17
CA PRO A 136 13.08 2.33 -10.04
C PRO A 136 12.90 3.60 -9.21
N ARG A 137 13.00 4.80 -9.79
CA ARG A 137 12.71 6.09 -9.10
C ARG A 137 11.38 6.67 -9.62
N PRO A 138 10.24 6.17 -9.13
CA PRO A 138 8.95 6.64 -9.61
C PRO A 138 8.71 8.10 -9.24
N ALA A 139 7.92 8.79 -10.07
CA ALA A 139 7.35 10.08 -9.69
C ALA A 139 6.39 9.86 -8.50
N TYR A 140 6.26 10.83 -7.61
CA TYR A 140 5.26 10.72 -6.55
C TYR A 140 3.88 11.05 -7.12
N VAL A 141 2.91 10.18 -6.83
CA VAL A 141 1.49 10.43 -7.10
C VAL A 141 0.82 10.65 -5.76
N THR A 142 0.27 11.85 -5.58
CA THR A 142 -0.50 12.19 -4.38
C THR A 142 -1.69 11.24 -4.26
N PRO A 143 -1.81 10.48 -3.16
CA PRO A 143 -2.96 9.63 -2.92
C PRO A 143 -4.24 10.45 -2.97
N HIS A 144 -5.21 9.96 -3.74
CA HIS A 144 -6.57 10.46 -3.58
C HIS A 144 -7.01 10.15 -2.15
N PRO A 145 -7.72 11.06 -1.47
CA PRO A 145 -8.39 10.79 -0.20
C PRO A 145 -9.13 9.47 -0.32
N SER A 146 -8.56 8.45 0.32
CA SER A 146 -9.01 7.09 0.17
C SER A 146 -10.22 6.90 1.07
N ARG A 147 -11.09 5.96 0.70
CA ARG A 147 -12.18 5.46 1.56
C ARG A 147 -11.63 4.62 2.73
N HIS A 148 -10.51 5.04 3.34
CA HIS A 148 -10.09 4.53 4.62
C HIS A 148 -11.05 5.02 5.70
N PRO A 149 -11.11 4.33 6.85
CA PRO A 149 -11.65 4.91 8.06
C PRO A 149 -11.06 6.31 8.33
N PRO A 150 -11.81 7.22 8.99
CA PRO A 150 -11.32 8.56 9.31
C PRO A 150 -10.13 8.48 10.29
N LEU A 151 -9.26 9.49 10.26
CA LEU A 151 -8.03 9.54 11.09
C LEU A 151 -8.32 9.41 12.60
N SER A 152 -9.49 9.85 13.06
CA SER A 152 -9.95 9.70 14.45
C SER A 152 -10.03 8.25 14.94
N ARG A 153 -10.11 7.28 14.02
CA ARG A 153 -10.07 5.84 14.32
C ARG A 153 -8.66 5.27 14.43
N TYR A 154 -7.61 6.06 14.24
CA TYR A 154 -6.20 5.64 14.28
C TYR A 154 -5.49 6.13 15.56
N ALA A 155 -4.17 5.91 15.63
CA ALA A 155 -3.33 6.37 16.73
C ALA A 155 -3.47 7.87 16.94
N SER A 156 -3.41 8.31 18.20
CA SER A 156 -3.57 9.70 18.60
C SER A 156 -2.38 10.17 19.42
N LEU A 157 -2.05 11.44 19.30
CA LEU A 157 -1.05 12.12 20.13
C LEU A 157 -1.67 12.49 21.48
N GLN A 158 -0.93 12.28 22.57
CA GLN A 158 -1.32 12.73 23.91
C GLN A 158 -0.46 13.93 24.31
N VAL A 159 -1.10 15.08 24.58
CA VAL A 159 -0.42 16.32 24.99
C VAL A 159 -1.19 16.91 26.16
N ASP A 160 -0.55 17.09 27.31
CA ASP A 160 -1.15 17.72 28.50
C ASP A 160 -2.52 17.14 28.91
N GLY A 161 -2.69 15.82 28.76
CA GLY A 161 -3.95 15.12 29.05
C GLY A 161 -5.01 15.21 27.94
N GLU A 162 -4.73 15.93 26.86
CA GLU A 162 -5.58 16.03 25.67
C GLU A 162 -5.18 14.98 24.61
N ARG A 163 -6.20 14.37 24.00
CA ARG A 163 -6.05 13.45 22.87
C ARG A 163 -6.24 14.20 21.56
N ARG A 164 -5.21 14.22 20.70
CA ARG A 164 -5.24 14.86 19.38
C ARG A 164 -5.10 13.83 18.25
N THR A 165 -5.81 14.04 17.14
CA THR A 165 -5.66 13.22 15.93
C THR A 165 -4.22 13.31 15.41
N ALA A 166 -3.64 12.16 15.04
CA ALA A 166 -2.32 12.11 14.42
C ALA A 166 -2.42 11.61 12.97
N GLY A 167 -1.79 12.36 12.05
CA GLY A 167 -1.56 11.92 10.69
C GLY A 167 -0.22 11.19 10.54
N TYR A 168 0.01 10.62 9.36
CA TYR A 168 1.29 10.00 8.99
C TYR A 168 1.72 10.45 7.60
N THR A 169 3.01 10.63 7.33
CA THR A 169 3.50 10.83 5.97
C THR A 169 4.90 10.25 5.84
N GLU A 170 5.30 9.94 4.61
CA GLU A 170 6.66 9.51 4.28
C GLU A 170 7.41 10.68 3.67
N ALA A 171 8.47 11.14 4.33
CA ALA A 171 9.39 12.15 3.80
C ALA A 171 10.63 11.54 3.11
N SER A 172 10.82 10.22 3.27
CA SER A 172 11.91 9.50 2.64
C SER A 172 11.63 8.00 2.57
N ARG A 173 12.31 7.32 1.66
CA ARG A 173 12.30 5.86 1.50
C ARG A 173 13.72 5.30 1.50
N GLY A 174 13.86 4.10 2.05
CA GLY A 174 15.15 3.42 2.18
C GLY A 174 16.04 4.02 3.29
N CYS A 175 17.30 3.59 3.33
CA CYS A 175 18.26 4.00 4.34
C CYS A 175 19.69 3.86 3.79
N LYS A 176 20.58 4.81 4.13
CA LYS A 176 21.99 4.81 3.72
C LYS A 176 22.84 3.75 4.43
N HIS A 177 22.33 3.20 5.53
CA HIS A 177 23.09 2.28 6.37
C HIS A 177 23.01 0.83 5.87
N ALA A 178 24.00 0.03 6.26
CA ALA A 178 24.10 -1.40 5.97
C ALA A 178 24.00 -2.26 7.24
N CYS A 179 23.10 -1.87 8.16
CA CYS A 179 22.89 -2.58 9.43
C CYS A 179 22.52 -4.06 9.21
N ARG A 180 23.32 -4.97 9.79
CA ARG A 180 23.15 -6.43 9.62
C ARG A 180 21.80 -7.00 10.11
N HIS A 181 21.10 -6.26 10.96
CA HIS A 181 19.81 -6.68 11.55
C HIS A 181 18.59 -6.02 10.88
N CYS A 182 18.80 -5.07 9.96
CA CYS A 182 17.71 -4.23 9.46
C CYS A 182 17.10 -4.82 8.19
N PRO A 183 15.76 -5.00 8.13
CA PRO A 183 15.07 -5.54 6.95
C PRO A 183 15.11 -4.58 5.74
N VAL A 184 15.46 -3.31 5.95
CA VAL A 184 15.58 -2.31 4.87
C VAL A 184 16.79 -2.62 3.98
N VAL A 185 17.89 -3.09 4.57
CA VAL A 185 19.16 -3.32 3.88
C VAL A 185 19.06 -4.32 2.72
N PRO A 186 18.50 -5.53 2.87
CA PRO A 186 18.40 -6.48 1.77
C PRO A 186 17.53 -6.00 0.60
N VAL A 187 16.69 -4.97 0.79
CA VAL A 187 15.80 -4.44 -0.25
C VAL A 187 16.35 -3.15 -0.89
N TYR A 188 16.80 -2.20 -0.08
CA TYR A 188 17.29 -0.90 -0.56
C TYR A 188 18.80 -0.87 -0.78
N SER A 189 19.59 -1.72 -0.11
CA SER A 189 21.05 -1.82 -0.26
C SER A 189 21.76 -0.45 -0.22
N GLY A 190 21.49 0.34 0.83
CA GLY A 190 22.08 1.68 1.00
C GLY A 190 21.41 2.79 0.17
N GLN A 191 20.43 2.47 -0.67
CA GLN A 191 19.67 3.49 -1.39
C GLN A 191 18.75 4.24 -0.43
N PHE A 192 18.83 5.57 -0.46
CA PHE A 192 18.01 6.49 0.31
C PHE A 192 17.45 7.55 -0.62
N ARG A 193 16.18 7.87 -0.45
CA ARG A 193 15.43 8.72 -1.37
C ARG A 193 14.59 9.68 -0.57
N VAL A 194 14.74 10.97 -0.90
CA VAL A 194 13.96 12.03 -0.28
C VAL A 194 12.70 12.23 -1.12
N VAL A 195 11.56 12.36 -0.45
CA VAL A 195 10.30 12.75 -1.08
C VAL A 195 10.35 14.28 -1.25
N PRO A 196 10.01 14.83 -2.42
CA PRO A 196 9.97 16.27 -2.63
C PRO A 196 9.10 16.99 -1.57
N VAL A 197 9.54 18.17 -1.13
CA VAL A 197 8.91 18.88 0.01
C VAL A 197 7.46 19.25 -0.29
N ASP A 198 7.19 19.70 -1.50
CA ASP A 198 5.85 19.99 -2.02
C ASP A 198 4.94 18.76 -1.90
N VAL A 199 5.41 17.57 -2.28
CA VAL A 199 4.67 16.32 -2.11
C VAL A 199 4.42 16.03 -0.63
N VAL A 200 5.42 16.19 0.24
CA VAL A 200 5.24 15.95 1.68
C VAL A 200 4.19 16.90 2.27
N VAL A 201 4.21 18.19 1.87
CA VAL A 201 3.25 19.19 2.32
C VAL A 201 1.84 18.88 1.81
N ASP A 202 1.69 18.48 0.55
CA ASP A 202 0.39 18.03 0.01
C ASP A 202 -0.16 16.82 0.77
N LEU A 203 0.69 15.83 1.07
CA LEU A 203 0.31 14.67 1.88
C LEU A 203 -0.13 15.06 3.29
N CYS A 204 0.55 16.03 3.92
CA CYS A 204 0.12 16.59 5.20
C CYS A 204 -1.23 17.30 5.07
N GLY A 205 -1.45 18.04 3.98
CA GLY A 205 -2.73 18.70 3.68
C GLY A 205 -3.91 17.74 3.65
N LEU A 206 -3.75 16.58 3.00
CA LEU A 206 -4.76 15.51 2.98
C LEU A 206 -5.19 15.04 4.37
N HIS A 207 -4.32 15.15 5.37
CA HIS A 207 -4.58 14.69 6.73
C HIS A 207 -5.12 15.79 7.65
N ILE A 208 -4.88 17.06 7.29
CA ILE A 208 -5.31 18.21 8.06
C ILE A 208 -6.73 18.63 7.67
N TYR A 209 -7.07 18.50 6.38
CA TYR A 209 -8.35 18.91 5.85
C TYR A 209 -9.15 17.67 5.45
N GLU A 210 -10.22 17.33 6.17
CA GLU A 210 -11.22 16.39 5.64
C GLU A 210 -12.01 17.08 4.52
N PRO A 211 -12.39 16.37 3.43
CA PRO A 211 -13.27 16.95 2.42
C PRO A 211 -14.57 17.36 3.10
N THR A 212 -14.96 18.61 2.93
CA THR A 212 -16.19 19.13 3.51
C THR A 212 -17.41 18.71 2.70
N ARG A 213 -17.21 18.31 1.42
CA ARG A 213 -18.27 17.88 0.50
C ARG A 213 -17.91 16.59 -0.24
N PRO A 214 -18.92 15.74 -0.56
CA PRO A 214 -18.71 14.58 -1.42
C PRO A 214 -18.29 15.02 -2.84
N GLY A 215 -17.16 14.51 -3.33
CA GLY A 215 -16.66 14.79 -4.68
C GLY A 215 -15.44 15.69 -4.75
N GLU A 216 -15.07 16.36 -3.65
CA GLU A 216 -13.88 17.21 -3.61
C GLU A 216 -12.58 16.41 -3.80
N VAL A 217 -11.65 16.99 -4.55
CA VAL A 217 -10.30 16.46 -4.81
C VAL A 217 -9.28 17.43 -4.23
N TRP A 218 -8.22 16.93 -3.58
CA TRP A 218 -7.12 17.79 -3.14
C TRP A 218 -6.24 18.17 -4.34
N CYS A 219 -6.09 19.47 -4.58
CA CYS A 219 -5.21 20.04 -5.59
C CYS A 219 -4.29 21.09 -4.97
N GLY A 220 -3.03 20.73 -4.72
CA GLY A 220 -1.92 21.68 -4.47
C GLY A 220 -2.21 22.74 -3.40
N GLY A 221 -2.74 22.36 -2.24
CA GLY A 221 -3.00 23.26 -1.12
C GLY A 221 -4.47 23.52 -0.78
N GLY A 222 -5.43 22.89 -1.48
CA GLY A 222 -6.85 22.99 -1.15
C GLY A 222 -7.73 21.93 -1.80
N TRP A 223 -8.99 21.86 -1.35
CA TRP A 223 -10.03 21.01 -1.93
C TRP A 223 -10.75 21.75 -3.06
N VAL A 224 -10.89 21.10 -4.21
CA VAL A 224 -11.64 21.62 -5.39
C VAL A 224 -12.76 20.65 -5.76
N GLU A 225 -13.89 21.19 -6.22
CA GLU A 225 -15.03 20.43 -6.78
C GLU A 225 -14.74 19.87 -8.19
#